data_AF-A0A7J6WXJ3-F1
#
_entry.id   AF-A0A7J6WXJ3-F1
#
_cell.length_a   1.000
_cell.length_b   1.000
_cell.length_c   1.000
_cell.angle_alpha   90.00
_cell.angle_beta   90.00
_cell.angle_gamma   90.00
#
_symmetry.space_group_name_H-M   'P 1'
#
loop_
_entity.id
_entity.type
_entity.pdbx_description
1 polymer ?
#
loop_
_entity_poly.entity_id
_entity_poly.type
_entity_poly.pdbx_seq_one_letter_code
_entity_poly.pdbx_strand_id
1 'polypeptide(L)'
;MNRVLEHNSPRSFLLNWPKLNARGLAEASWSILPYAVVWVLWCERNDIIFNNGTFNIDNVIKRVKCTVWGWIDIVGKAVDIKKDHTCNDLLLSWESIVRDVW
;
A
#
# COMPACT_ATOMS: atom_id res chain seq x y z
N MET A 1 16.86 -7.89 -28.45
CA MET A 1 17.07 -8.36 -27.06
C MET A 1 16.49 -7.30 -26.12
N ASN A 2 15.17 -7.29 -25.85
CA ASN A 2 14.51 -6.24 -25.03
C ASN A 2 13.13 -6.62 -24.44
N ARG A 3 12.73 -7.90 -24.41
CA ARG A 3 11.38 -8.30 -23.91
C ARG A 3 11.30 -8.65 -22.42
N VAL A 4 12.43 -8.74 -21.71
CA VAL A 4 12.46 -9.24 -20.32
C VAL A 4 12.19 -8.15 -19.27
N LEU A 5 12.32 -6.86 -19.64
CA LEU A 5 12.23 -5.75 -18.68
C LEU A 5 10.81 -5.20 -18.46
N GLU A 6 9.85 -5.48 -19.36
CA GLU A 6 8.50 -4.90 -19.24
C GLU A 6 7.66 -5.54 -18.13
N HIS A 7 7.82 -6.85 -17.90
CA HIS A 7 7.10 -7.58 -16.85
C HIS A 7 7.44 -7.12 -15.43
N ASN A 8 8.61 -6.53 -15.20
CA ASN A 8 9.11 -6.11 -13.89
C ASN A 8 9.12 -4.58 -13.69
N SER A 9 8.37 -3.84 -14.50
CA SER A 9 8.28 -2.38 -14.34
C SER A 9 7.24 -2.01 -13.27
N PRO A 10 7.44 -0.92 -12.51
CA PRO A 10 6.41 -0.39 -11.60
C PRO A 10 5.08 -0.16 -12.30
N ARG A 11 5.11 0.26 -13.58
CA ARG A 11 3.91 0.43 -14.40
C ARG A 11 3.16 -0.88 -14.61
N SER A 12 3.86 -1.96 -14.98
CA SER A 12 3.27 -3.29 -15.14
C SER A 12 2.68 -3.79 -13.81
N PHE A 13 3.39 -3.57 -12.70
CA PHE A 13 2.89 -3.90 -11.36
C PHE A 13 1.57 -3.18 -11.03
N LEU A 14 1.49 -1.87 -11.27
CA LEU A 14 0.27 -1.08 -11.02
C LEU A 14 -0.89 -1.53 -11.93
N LEU A 15 -0.62 -1.79 -13.21
CA LEU A 15 -1.66 -2.17 -14.19
C LEU A 15 -2.21 -3.58 -13.97
N ASN A 16 -1.36 -4.51 -13.50
CA ASN A 16 -1.72 -5.91 -13.28
C ASN A 16 -2.06 -6.21 -11.82
N TRP A 17 -2.21 -5.19 -10.98
CA TRP A 17 -2.57 -5.38 -9.57
C TRP A 17 -3.95 -6.08 -9.49
N PRO A 18 -4.05 -7.24 -8.82
CA PRO A 18 -5.27 -8.02 -8.82
C PRO A 18 -6.39 -7.27 -8.09
N LYS A 19 -7.62 -7.50 -8.51
CA LYS A 19 -8.80 -7.02 -7.77
C LYS A 19 -9.05 -7.93 -6.57
N LEU A 20 -9.41 -7.31 -5.45
CA LEU A 20 -9.87 -8.05 -4.28
C LEU A 20 -11.38 -8.28 -4.38
N ASN A 21 -11.84 -9.52 -4.16
CA ASN A 21 -13.26 -9.78 -3.96
C ASN A 21 -13.64 -9.58 -2.48
N ALA A 22 -13.51 -8.34 -2.01
CA ALA A 22 -13.86 -7.92 -0.66
C ALA A 22 -14.71 -6.65 -0.73
N ARG A 23 -15.15 -6.14 0.43
CA ARG A 23 -15.87 -4.87 0.54
C ARG A 23 -15.31 -4.03 1.67
N GLY A 24 -15.60 -2.73 1.64
CA GLY A 24 -15.26 -1.82 2.73
C GLY A 24 -13.75 -1.63 2.86
N LEU A 25 -13.23 -1.76 4.09
CA LEU A 25 -11.84 -1.41 4.40
C LEU A 25 -10.82 -2.28 3.65
N ALA A 26 -11.08 -3.58 3.51
CA ALA A 26 -10.17 -4.50 2.83
C ALA A 26 -10.02 -4.15 1.34
N GLU A 27 -11.13 -3.94 0.63
CA GLU A 27 -11.15 -3.54 -0.77
C GLU A 27 -10.46 -2.18 -0.99
N ALA A 28 -10.78 -1.19 -0.14
CA ALA A 28 -10.18 0.14 -0.23
C ALA A 28 -8.66 0.09 0.05
N SER A 29 -8.25 -0.63 1.09
CA SER A 29 -6.84 -0.80 1.42
C SER A 29 -6.08 -1.50 0.29
N TRP A 30 -6.66 -2.55 -0.29
CA TRP A 30 -6.06 -3.31 -1.37
C TRP A 30 -5.91 -2.53 -2.66
N SER A 31 -6.91 -1.72 -3.02
CA SER A 31 -6.85 -0.90 -4.24
C SER A 31 -5.78 0.21 -4.16
N ILE A 32 -5.48 0.70 -2.95
CA ILE A 32 -4.48 1.75 -2.73
C ILE A 32 -3.07 1.21 -2.49
N LEU A 33 -2.96 0.01 -1.91
CA LEU A 33 -1.69 -0.62 -1.53
C LEU A 33 -0.56 -0.48 -2.58
N PRO A 34 -0.76 -0.80 -3.87
CA PRO A 34 0.33 -0.78 -4.82
C PRO A 34 0.88 0.65 -5.06
N TYR A 35 0.02 1.66 -4.98
CA TYR A 35 0.42 3.07 -5.06
C TYR A 35 1.20 3.52 -3.83
N ALA A 36 0.73 3.12 -2.63
CA ALA A 36 1.40 3.42 -1.38
C ALA A 36 2.80 2.80 -1.31
N VAL A 37 2.96 1.55 -1.78
CA VAL A 37 4.26 0.87 -1.87
C VAL A 37 5.22 1.65 -2.77
N VAL A 38 4.80 1.99 -3.99
CA VAL A 38 5.66 2.72 -4.94
C VAL A 38 6.04 4.10 -4.39
N TRP A 39 5.09 4.80 -3.77
CA TRP A 39 5.33 6.11 -3.15
C TRP A 39 6.32 6.05 -1.99
N VAL A 40 6.14 5.10 -1.07
CA VAL A 40 7.04 4.97 0.08
C VAL A 40 8.45 4.59 -0.40
N LEU A 41 8.59 3.64 -1.32
CA LEU A 41 9.90 3.29 -1.87
C LEU A 41 10.59 4.47 -2.55
N TRP A 42 9.84 5.33 -3.25
CA TRP A 42 10.35 6.57 -3.81
C TRP A 42 10.86 7.52 -2.72
N CYS A 43 10.09 7.71 -1.64
CA CYS A 43 10.51 8.53 -0.50
C CYS A 43 11.76 7.98 0.19
N GLU A 44 11.82 6.67 0.47
CA GLU A 44 12.97 6.02 1.13
C GLU A 44 14.23 6.14 0.27
N ARG A 45 14.12 5.93 -1.05
CA ARG A 45 15.24 6.14 -1.97
C ARG A 45 15.76 7.57 -1.90
N ASN A 46 14.87 8.56 -1.90
CA ASN A 46 15.27 9.96 -1.83
C ASN A 46 15.91 10.30 -0.48
N ASP A 47 15.41 9.74 0.62
CA ASP A 47 15.99 9.95 1.95
C ASP A 47 17.42 9.40 2.05
N ILE A 48 17.67 8.22 1.49
CA ILE A 48 19.02 7.63 1.42
C ILE A 48 19.97 8.52 0.61
N ILE A 49 19.53 9.00 -0.56
CA ILE A 49 20.38 9.77 -1.48
C ILE A 49 20.65 11.19 -0.95
N PHE A 50 19.61 11.86 -0.43
CA PHE A 50 19.68 13.30 -0.13
C PHE A 50 19.86 13.61 1.35
N ASN A 51 19.48 12.69 2.26
CA ASN A 51 19.53 12.91 3.70
C ASN A 51 20.46 11.92 4.43
N ASN A 52 21.21 11.10 3.70
CA ASN A 52 22.06 10.04 4.25
C ASN A 52 21.26 9.07 5.16
N GLY A 53 19.99 8.85 4.82
CA GLY A 53 19.09 7.94 5.51
C GLY A 53 19.53 6.48 5.41
N THR A 54 18.93 5.63 6.24
CA THR A 54 19.19 4.18 6.23
C THR A 54 17.94 3.41 5.84
N PHE A 55 18.10 2.34 5.07
CA PHE A 55 16.97 1.50 4.69
C PHE A 55 16.65 0.51 5.81
N ASN A 56 15.44 0.57 6.35
CA ASN A 56 14.92 -0.40 7.30
C ASN A 56 13.55 -0.91 6.83
N ILE A 57 13.47 -2.20 6.49
CA ILE A 57 12.28 -2.80 5.91
C ILE A 57 11.05 -2.73 6.82
N ASP A 58 11.23 -2.84 8.15
CA ASP A 58 10.12 -2.75 9.10
C ASP A 58 9.52 -1.34 9.14
N ASN A 59 10.38 -0.32 9.05
CA ASN A 59 9.94 1.07 8.94
C ASN A 59 9.23 1.34 7.61
N VAL A 60 9.73 0.77 6.51
CA VAL A 60 9.06 0.85 5.20
C VAL A 60 7.66 0.23 5.27
N ILE A 61 7.52 -0.98 5.82
CA ILE A 61 6.22 -1.65 5.95
C ILE A 61 5.25 -0.83 6.80
N LYS A 62 5.70 -0.31 7.94
CA LYS A 62 4.88 0.57 8.79
C LYS A 62 4.44 1.83 8.04
N ARG A 63 5.36 2.46 7.31
CA ARG A 63 5.08 3.67 6.53
C ARG A 63 4.08 3.40 5.41
N VAL A 64 4.20 2.27 4.70
CA VAL A 64 3.23 1.84 3.69
C VAL A 64 1.84 1.69 4.31
N LYS A 65 1.70 0.99 5.44
CA LYS A 65 0.41 0.80 6.11
C LYS A 65 -0.22 2.13 6.55
N CYS A 66 0.58 3.05 7.12
CA CYS A 66 0.12 4.40 7.45
C CYS A 66 -0.28 5.21 6.21
N THR A 67 0.47 5.11 5.12
CA THR A 67 0.15 5.76 3.85
C THR A 67 -1.16 5.23 3.27
N VAL A 68 -1.36 3.90 3.28
CA VAL A 68 -2.64 3.28 2.87
C VAL A 68 -3.77 3.86 3.70
N TRP A 69 -3.66 3.85 5.03
CA TRP A 69 -4.69 4.41 5.91
C TRP A 69 -5.00 5.87 5.59
N GLY A 70 -3.98 6.72 5.44
CA GLY A 70 -4.16 8.13 5.11
C GLY A 70 -4.78 8.35 3.73
N TRP A 71 -4.54 7.46 2.78
CA TRP A 71 -5.02 7.60 1.41
C TRP A 71 -6.39 6.99 1.17
N ILE A 72 -6.91 6.15 2.08
CA ILE A 72 -8.31 5.68 2.03
C ILE A 72 -9.28 6.87 2.00
N ASP A 73 -8.90 8.02 2.57
CA ASP A 73 -9.68 9.27 2.53
C ASP A 73 -9.92 9.81 1.11
N ILE A 74 -9.12 9.38 0.15
CA ILE A 74 -9.21 9.77 -1.26
C ILE A 74 -10.22 8.88 -2.00
N VAL A 75 -10.51 7.67 -1.49
CA VAL A 75 -11.56 6.81 -2.04
C VAL A 75 -12.88 7.33 -1.52
N GLY A 76 -13.77 7.80 -2.40
CA GLY A 76 -14.98 8.61 -2.12
C GLY A 76 -16.08 8.02 -1.21
N LYS A 77 -15.73 7.19 -0.23
CA LYS A 77 -16.58 6.61 0.84
C LYS A 77 -15.81 6.46 2.16
N ALA A 78 -14.73 7.22 2.36
CA ALA A 78 -13.79 7.00 3.45
C ALA A 78 -14.38 7.07 4.87
N VAL A 79 -15.33 7.99 5.09
CA VAL A 79 -16.01 8.14 6.38
C VAL A 79 -16.76 6.86 6.76
N ASP A 80 -17.46 6.25 5.81
CA ASP A 80 -18.18 4.99 6.04
C ASP A 80 -17.20 3.81 6.18
N ILE A 81 -16.11 3.81 5.40
CA ILE A 81 -15.08 2.76 5.41
C ILE A 81 -14.30 2.75 6.73
N LYS A 82 -14.07 3.91 7.35
CA LYS A 82 -13.27 4.03 8.58
C LYS A 82 -14.10 4.07 9.87
N LYS A 83 -15.43 4.10 9.77
CA LYS A 83 -16.33 4.38 10.90
C LYS A 83 -16.05 3.53 12.16
N ASP A 84 -15.73 2.26 11.97
CA ASP A 84 -15.48 1.30 13.05
C ASP A 84 -14.02 0.81 13.08
N HIS A 85 -13.11 1.52 12.40
CA HIS A 85 -11.72 1.12 12.22
C HIS A 85 -10.74 2.24 12.59
N THR A 86 -9.53 1.82 12.96
CA THR A 86 -8.42 2.69 13.31
C THR A 86 -7.19 2.33 12.47
N CYS A 87 -6.20 3.22 12.43
CA CYS A 87 -4.92 2.93 11.80
C CYS A 87 -4.24 1.68 12.40
N ASN A 88 -4.49 1.40 13.69
CA ASN A 88 -3.93 0.21 14.35
C ASN A 88 -4.43 -1.09 13.75
N ASP A 89 -5.64 -1.12 13.18
CA ASP A 89 -6.18 -2.32 12.53
C ASP A 89 -5.35 -2.72 11.30
N LEU A 90 -4.78 -1.74 10.58
CA LEU A 90 -3.83 -2.00 9.51
C LEU A 90 -2.41 -2.25 10.03
N LEU A 91 -1.98 -1.56 11.09
CA LEU A 91 -0.62 -1.70 11.62
C LEU A 91 -0.39 -3.07 12.25
N LEU A 92 -1.32 -3.52 13.08
CA LEU A 92 -1.17 -4.71 13.94
C LEU A 92 -1.94 -5.92 13.41
N SER A 93 -3.03 -5.70 12.68
CA SER A 93 -4.00 -6.73 12.30
C SER A 93 -4.24 -6.81 10.78
N TRP A 94 -3.31 -6.30 9.97
CA TRP A 94 -3.39 -6.40 8.49
C TRP A 94 -3.80 -7.79 7.99
N GLU A 95 -3.28 -8.84 8.62
CA GLU A 95 -3.64 -10.23 8.27
C GLU A 95 -5.12 -10.54 8.46
N SER A 96 -5.78 -10.00 9.49
CA SER A 96 -7.23 -10.23 9.67
C SER A 96 -8.07 -9.48 8.64
N ILE A 97 -7.54 -8.41 8.05
CA ILE A 97 -8.20 -7.65 6.97
C ILE A 97 -8.07 -8.40 5.63
N VAL A 98 -6.99 -9.16 5.44
CA VAL A 98 -6.71 -9.92 4.20
C VAL A 98 -7.18 -11.38 4.27
N ARG A 99 -7.48 -11.93 5.46
CA ARG A 99 -7.94 -13.32 5.63
C ARG A 99 -9.32 -13.60 5.03
N ASP A 100 -10.17 -12.60 4.82
CA ASP A 100 -11.49 -12.77 4.18
C ASP A 100 -11.41 -12.96 2.65
N VAL A 101 -10.21 -13.17 2.10
CA VAL A 101 -9.91 -13.16 0.66
C VAL A 101 -9.56 -14.56 0.11
N TRP A 102 -9.20 -15.51 0.98
CA TRP A 102 -8.77 -16.87 0.59
C TRP A 102 -9.77 -17.94 1.01
#